data_AF-M2R3Y2-F1
#
_entry.id   AF-M2R3Y2-F1
#
_cell.length_a   1.000
_cell.length_b   1.000
_cell.length_c   1.000
_cell.angle_alpha   90.00
_cell.angle_beta   90.00
_cell.angle_gamma   90.00
#
_symmetry.space_group_name_H-M   'P 1'
#
loop_
_entity.id
_entity.type
_entity.pdbx_description
1 polymer ?
#
loop_
_entity_poly.entity_id
_entity_poly.type
_entity_poly.pdbx_seq_one_letter_code
_entity_poly.pdbx_strand_id
1 'polypeptide(L)'
;MLTNIAPEVLSAFKGVWRIYLSGRCSQPACIDAILTRFTELRYAHVDNVSCAGQVCPPPQFMAQPAGLRLGASFRWDFNPHWRSLTVLALDAVHLGVLKHAGAFVQAVGPQLVTFSLECVWDSYAVGLWRQIGRINVRHMPKLENLHLRIPESAPYKHGWAYRVLGQHDDNVPMGPIPASLREITISLHLTNSRHLADVCRDWSGTHEYWSAPQITIKFIHVAGLPFDDAEQAIRASFGRLYFPRQLEVINPSP
;
A
#
# COMPACT_ATOMS: atom_id res chain seq x y z
N MET A 1 -19.85 -10.63 -17.69
CA MET A 1 -19.03 -11.07 -18.86
C MET A 1 -18.28 -12.36 -18.56
N LEU A 2 -17.53 -12.48 -17.45
CA LEU A 2 -16.88 -13.75 -17.03
C LEU A 2 -17.86 -14.86 -16.62
N THR A 3 -19.07 -14.51 -16.15
CA THR A 3 -20.16 -15.46 -15.88
C THR A 3 -20.73 -16.15 -17.12
N ASN A 4 -20.44 -15.61 -18.31
CA ASN A 4 -20.91 -16.17 -19.59
C ASN A 4 -19.85 -17.05 -20.25
N ILE A 5 -18.65 -17.17 -19.64
CA ILE A 5 -17.61 -18.07 -20.13
C ILE A 5 -17.87 -19.43 -19.50
N ALA A 6 -18.11 -20.42 -20.35
CA ALA A 6 -18.38 -21.78 -19.93
C ALA A 6 -17.26 -22.30 -19.02
N PRO A 7 -17.57 -23.00 -17.91
CA PRO A 7 -16.56 -23.50 -16.97
C PRO A 7 -15.46 -24.32 -17.62
N GLU A 8 -15.78 -25.04 -18.69
CA GLU A 8 -14.86 -25.86 -19.46
C GLU A 8 -13.80 -25.00 -20.15
N VAL A 9 -14.18 -23.83 -20.68
CA VAL A 9 -13.27 -22.87 -21.32
C VAL A 9 -12.31 -22.26 -20.30
N LEU A 10 -12.80 -21.95 -19.09
CA LEU A 10 -11.94 -21.44 -18.00
C LEU A 10 -10.99 -22.53 -17.48
N SER A 11 -11.45 -23.78 -17.40
CA SER A 11 -10.64 -24.93 -16.96
C SER A 11 -9.52 -25.31 -17.93
N ALA A 12 -9.62 -24.87 -19.19
CA ALA A 12 -8.56 -25.04 -20.19
C ALA A 12 -7.32 -24.18 -19.92
N PHE A 13 -7.47 -23.09 -19.16
CA PHE A 13 -6.37 -22.22 -18.76
C PHE A 13 -5.62 -22.79 -17.54
N LYS A 14 -4.97 -23.94 -17.72
CA LYS A 14 -4.00 -24.49 -16.77
C LYS A 14 -2.73 -23.63 -16.83
N GLY A 15 -2.19 -23.21 -15.68
CA GLY A 15 -0.99 -22.37 -15.59
C GLY A 15 -1.21 -20.87 -15.49
N VAL A 16 -2.44 -20.40 -15.23
CA VAL A 16 -2.67 -18.98 -14.94
C VAL A 16 -2.08 -18.62 -13.58
N TRP A 17 -0.95 -17.92 -13.60
CA TRP A 17 -0.23 -17.49 -12.40
C TRP A 17 -0.53 -16.03 -12.03
N ARG A 18 -1.15 -15.25 -12.92
CA ARG A 18 -1.55 -13.85 -12.68
C ARG A 18 -2.96 -13.57 -13.23
N ILE A 19 -3.77 -12.86 -12.45
CA ILE A 19 -5.10 -12.41 -12.87
C ILE A 19 -5.28 -10.91 -12.61
N TYR A 20 -5.99 -10.25 -13.53
CA TYR A 20 -6.46 -8.87 -13.38
C TYR A 20 -7.99 -8.88 -13.45
N LEU A 21 -8.63 -8.33 -12.43
CA LEU A 21 -10.08 -8.24 -12.30
C LEU A 21 -10.46 -6.77 -12.14
N SER A 22 -11.24 -6.24 -13.09
CA SER A 22 -11.84 -4.90 -13.00
C SER A 22 -13.27 -4.84 -13.54
N GLY A 23 -14.04 -3.85 -13.12
CA GLY A 23 -15.41 -3.60 -13.63
C GLY A 23 -16.51 -3.63 -12.56
N ARG A 24 -17.75 -3.96 -12.90
CA ARG A 24 -18.85 -4.05 -11.91
C ARG A 24 -19.20 -5.51 -11.65
N CYS A 25 -19.34 -5.89 -10.38
CA CYS A 25 -19.74 -7.23 -9.99
C CYS A 25 -21.05 -7.16 -9.19
N SER A 26 -22.15 -7.64 -9.78
CA SER A 26 -23.43 -7.72 -9.05
C SER A 26 -23.47 -8.85 -8.02
N GLN A 27 -22.57 -9.83 -8.12
CA GLN A 27 -22.52 -11.01 -7.27
C GLN A 27 -21.07 -11.28 -6.82
N PRO A 28 -20.69 -10.83 -5.61
CA PRO A 28 -19.34 -10.99 -5.08
C PRO A 28 -18.79 -12.42 -5.17
N ALA A 29 -19.64 -13.42 -4.95
CA ALA A 29 -19.31 -14.84 -5.04
C ALA A 29 -18.78 -15.28 -6.42
N CYS A 30 -19.05 -14.52 -7.48
CA CYS A 30 -18.48 -14.80 -8.80
C CYS A 30 -16.96 -14.53 -8.85
N ILE A 31 -16.46 -13.56 -8.07
CA ILE A 31 -15.01 -13.29 -7.98
C ILE A 31 -14.32 -14.52 -7.38
N ASP A 32 -14.89 -15.05 -6.31
CA ASP A 32 -14.39 -16.25 -5.63
C ASP A 32 -14.42 -17.46 -6.56
N ALA A 33 -15.52 -17.64 -7.29
CA ALA A 33 -15.67 -18.73 -8.26
C ALA A 33 -14.67 -18.63 -9.43
N ILE A 34 -14.23 -17.42 -9.79
CA ILE A 34 -13.20 -17.22 -10.82
C ILE A 34 -11.82 -17.52 -10.23
N LEU A 35 -11.51 -16.97 -9.06
CA LEU A 35 -10.20 -17.09 -8.44
C LEU A 35 -9.89 -18.54 -7.98
N THR A 36 -10.90 -19.29 -7.53
CA THR A 36 -10.78 -20.69 -7.14
C THR A 36 -10.46 -21.64 -8.30
N ARG A 37 -10.75 -21.25 -9.55
CA ARG A 37 -10.50 -22.09 -10.73
C ARG A 37 -9.04 -22.11 -11.16
N PHE A 38 -8.22 -21.19 -10.66
CA PHE A 38 -6.81 -21.07 -11.01
C PHE A 38 -5.92 -21.61 -9.88
N THR A 39 -5.53 -22.88 -9.97
CA THR A 39 -4.74 -23.58 -8.93
C THR A 39 -3.27 -23.18 -8.87
N GLU A 40 -2.77 -22.48 -9.90
CA GLU A 40 -1.39 -21.98 -9.94
C GLU A 40 -1.30 -20.47 -9.71
N LEU A 41 -2.40 -19.84 -9.26
CA LEU A 41 -2.46 -18.40 -9.09
C LEU A 41 -1.45 -17.92 -8.04
N ARG A 42 -0.54 -17.05 -8.46
CA ARG A 42 0.47 -16.42 -7.59
C ARG A 42 0.17 -14.95 -7.33
N TYR A 43 -0.45 -14.27 -8.29
CA TYR A 43 -0.72 -12.84 -8.22
C TYR A 43 -2.16 -12.49 -8.63
N ALA A 44 -2.85 -11.75 -7.77
CA ALA A 44 -4.16 -11.20 -8.08
C ALA A 44 -4.12 -9.67 -8.03
N HIS A 45 -4.62 -9.03 -9.08
CA HIS A 45 -4.88 -7.60 -9.10
C HIS A 45 -6.38 -7.39 -9.26
N VAL A 46 -6.99 -6.76 -8.27
CA VAL A 46 -8.43 -6.48 -8.23
C VAL A 46 -8.62 -4.98 -8.10
N ASP A 47 -9.19 -4.35 -9.12
CA ASP A 47 -9.29 -2.91 -9.23
C ASP A 47 -10.69 -2.46 -9.68
N ASN A 48 -11.20 -1.36 -9.14
CA ASN A 48 -12.49 -0.77 -9.50
C ASN A 48 -13.70 -1.73 -9.47
N VAL A 49 -13.59 -2.87 -8.77
CA VAL A 49 -14.68 -3.83 -8.68
C VAL A 49 -15.68 -3.41 -7.60
N SER A 50 -16.86 -2.99 -8.04
CA SER A 50 -17.95 -2.57 -7.16
C SER A 50 -18.97 -3.69 -6.98
N CYS A 51 -19.28 -4.00 -5.73
CA CYS A 51 -20.39 -4.86 -5.32
C CYS A 51 -21.61 -3.95 -5.01
N ALA A 52 -22.75 -4.19 -5.65
CA ALA A 52 -23.95 -3.35 -5.49
C ALA A 52 -24.46 -3.38 -4.03
N GLY A 53 -24.03 -2.43 -3.21
CA GLY A 53 -24.50 -2.23 -1.84
C GLY A 53 -24.11 -3.31 -0.82
N GLN A 54 -23.27 -4.28 -1.19
CA GLN A 54 -22.88 -5.40 -0.31
C GLN A 54 -21.38 -5.43 -0.07
N VAL A 55 -20.99 -5.84 1.15
CA VAL A 55 -19.60 -6.20 1.49
C VAL A 55 -19.28 -7.47 0.70
N CYS A 56 -18.23 -7.45 -0.10
CA CYS A 56 -17.81 -8.64 -0.83
C CYS A 56 -17.16 -9.58 0.21
N PRO A 57 -17.62 -10.84 0.37
CA PRO A 57 -16.92 -11.81 1.19
C PRO A 57 -15.53 -12.03 0.57
N PRO A 58 -14.53 -12.37 1.39
CA PRO A 58 -13.21 -12.59 0.87
C PRO A 58 -13.15 -13.91 0.07
N PRO A 59 -12.53 -13.91 -1.12
CA PRO A 59 -12.21 -15.07 -1.90
C PRO A 59 -11.54 -16.14 -1.08
N GLN A 60 -12.23 -17.26 -1.06
CA GLN A 60 -11.73 -18.53 -0.56
C GLN A 60 -10.83 -19.11 -1.62
N PHE A 61 -9.60 -18.61 -1.73
CA PHE A 61 -8.64 -19.13 -2.70
C PHE A 61 -8.29 -20.59 -2.38
N MET A 62 -8.38 -21.48 -3.39
CA MET A 62 -7.78 -22.82 -3.29
C MET A 62 -6.25 -22.78 -3.45
N ALA A 63 -5.72 -21.80 -4.18
CA ALA A 63 -4.28 -21.53 -4.32
C ALA A 63 -3.94 -20.19 -3.66
N GLN A 64 -3.11 -20.23 -2.62
CA GLN A 64 -2.83 -19.05 -1.82
C GLN A 64 -1.88 -18.11 -2.58
N PRO A 65 -2.34 -16.93 -3.06
CA PRO A 65 -1.48 -16.07 -3.86
C PRO A 65 -0.32 -15.55 -3.02
N ALA A 66 0.87 -15.49 -3.61
CA ALA A 66 2.02 -14.83 -3.02
C ALA A 66 1.84 -13.30 -3.03
N GLY A 67 1.10 -12.75 -4.00
CA GLY A 67 0.86 -11.31 -4.11
C GLY A 67 -0.58 -10.90 -4.41
N LEU A 68 -1.00 -9.80 -3.79
CA LEU A 68 -2.33 -9.22 -3.92
C LEU A 68 -2.26 -7.70 -4.08
N ARG A 69 -2.95 -7.17 -5.09
CA ARG A 69 -3.11 -5.73 -5.35
C ARG A 69 -4.59 -5.37 -5.35
N LEU A 70 -4.98 -4.41 -4.52
CA LEU A 70 -6.37 -3.99 -4.31
C LEU A 70 -6.51 -2.49 -4.60
N GLY A 71 -7.46 -2.12 -5.47
CA GLY A 71 -7.74 -0.74 -5.87
C GLY A 71 -8.82 0.00 -5.05
N ALA A 72 -9.19 1.18 -5.52
CA ALA A 72 -9.75 2.29 -4.74
C ALA A 72 -11.10 2.08 -4.00
N SER A 73 -11.89 1.06 -4.32
CA SER A 73 -13.32 1.03 -3.95
C SER A 73 -13.81 -0.29 -3.35
N PHE A 74 -13.14 -0.79 -2.31
CA PHE A 74 -13.45 -2.13 -1.78
C PHE A 74 -13.63 -2.23 -0.26
N ARG A 75 -14.53 -3.12 0.18
CA ARG A 75 -14.65 -3.58 1.57
C ARG A 75 -14.61 -5.10 1.57
N TRP A 76 -13.67 -5.68 2.33
CA TRP A 76 -13.50 -7.12 2.48
C TRP A 76 -13.58 -7.50 3.95
N ASP A 77 -14.13 -8.68 4.23
CA ASP A 77 -13.95 -9.36 5.51
C ASP A 77 -12.65 -10.18 5.51
N PHE A 78 -12.12 -10.49 6.68
CA PHE A 78 -10.88 -11.24 6.84
C PHE A 78 -11.04 -12.71 6.38
N ASN A 79 -10.06 -13.24 5.63
CA ASN A 79 -9.97 -14.66 5.29
C ASN A 79 -8.68 -15.30 5.83
N PRO A 80 -8.77 -16.40 6.60
CA PRO A 80 -7.59 -17.09 7.14
C PRO A 80 -6.65 -17.67 6.07
N HIS A 81 -7.10 -17.88 4.82
CA HIS A 81 -6.27 -18.41 3.73
C HIS A 81 -5.22 -17.42 3.19
N TRP A 82 -5.23 -16.18 3.68
CA TRP A 82 -4.33 -15.10 3.26
C TRP A 82 -3.02 -15.02 4.03
N ARG A 83 -2.84 -15.94 4.99
CA ARG A 83 -1.65 -15.99 5.83
C ARG A 83 -0.37 -16.33 5.08
N SER A 84 -0.40 -16.74 3.82
CA SER A 84 0.82 -16.97 3.03
C SER A 84 1.22 -15.78 2.15
N LEU A 85 0.45 -14.68 2.19
CA LEU A 85 0.70 -13.52 1.34
C LEU A 85 2.06 -12.90 1.70
N THR A 86 2.92 -12.71 0.69
CA THR A 86 4.22 -12.06 0.84
C THR A 86 4.25 -10.67 0.21
N VAL A 87 3.30 -10.34 -0.67
CA VAL A 87 3.18 -9.02 -1.31
C VAL A 87 1.76 -8.50 -1.17
N LEU A 88 1.60 -7.30 -0.62
CA LEU A 88 0.31 -6.61 -0.55
C LEU A 88 0.44 -5.18 -1.08
N ALA A 89 -0.38 -4.81 -2.05
CA ALA A 89 -0.51 -3.44 -2.54
C ALA A 89 -1.95 -2.94 -2.38
N LEU A 90 -2.10 -1.81 -1.70
CA LEU A 90 -3.35 -1.11 -1.47
C LEU A 90 -3.29 0.22 -2.22
N ASP A 91 -3.96 0.31 -3.36
CA ASP A 91 -3.93 1.47 -4.24
C ASP A 91 -5.18 2.33 -4.09
N ALA A 92 -4.97 3.65 -4.00
CA ALA A 92 -5.99 4.67 -3.92
C ALA A 92 -7.10 4.38 -2.88
N VAL A 93 -6.76 3.78 -1.74
CA VAL A 93 -7.73 3.36 -0.73
C VAL A 93 -8.26 4.57 0.04
N HIS A 94 -9.58 4.76 0.04
CA HIS A 94 -10.22 5.79 0.87
C HIS A 94 -10.00 5.50 2.37
N LEU A 95 -9.70 6.54 3.16
CA LEU A 95 -9.46 6.38 4.61
C LEU A 95 -10.60 5.69 5.37
N GLY A 96 -11.85 5.93 4.97
CA GLY A 96 -13.02 5.29 5.59
C GLY A 96 -13.04 3.76 5.45
N VAL A 97 -12.30 3.23 4.49
CA VAL A 97 -12.09 1.79 4.24
C VAL A 97 -10.92 1.24 5.06
N LEU A 98 -9.90 2.06 5.35
CA LEU A 98 -8.71 1.61 6.11
C LEU A 98 -9.06 1.03 7.48
N LYS A 99 -10.19 1.42 8.07
CA LYS A 99 -10.70 0.82 9.31
C LYS A 99 -10.84 -0.69 9.24
N HIS A 100 -11.24 -1.21 8.08
CA HIS A 100 -11.40 -2.63 7.80
C HIS A 100 -10.08 -3.23 7.31
N ALA A 101 -9.33 -2.51 6.47
CA ALA A 101 -8.04 -2.97 5.96
C ALA A 101 -6.98 -3.10 7.06
N GLY A 102 -7.00 -2.27 8.11
CA GLY A 102 -5.99 -2.28 9.18
C GLY A 102 -5.92 -3.60 9.94
N ALA A 103 -7.07 -4.17 10.32
CA ALA A 103 -7.12 -5.49 10.97
C ALA A 103 -6.62 -6.61 10.03
N PHE A 104 -6.96 -6.52 8.74
CA PHE A 104 -6.46 -7.43 7.73
C PHE A 104 -4.93 -7.34 7.59
N VAL A 105 -4.38 -6.13 7.43
CA VAL A 105 -2.94 -5.90 7.30
C VAL A 105 -2.19 -6.41 8.53
N GLN A 106 -2.72 -6.24 9.74
CA GLN A 106 -2.10 -6.81 10.96
C GLN A 106 -2.04 -8.35 10.92
N ALA A 107 -3.08 -9.00 10.39
CA ALA A 107 -3.14 -10.45 10.34
C ALA A 107 -2.18 -11.06 9.30
N VAL A 108 -1.95 -10.39 8.16
CA VAL A 108 -1.00 -10.87 7.13
C VAL A 108 0.41 -10.29 7.30
N GLY A 109 0.56 -9.21 8.06
CA GLY A 109 1.80 -8.47 8.29
C GLY A 109 3.02 -9.34 8.61
N PRO A 110 2.93 -10.38 9.49
CA PRO A 110 4.05 -11.26 9.80
C PRO A 110 4.73 -11.97 8.62
N GLN A 111 4.08 -12.00 7.45
CA GLN A 111 4.52 -12.75 6.27
C GLN A 111 4.83 -11.83 5.09
N LEU A 112 4.47 -10.55 5.18
CA LEU A 112 4.71 -9.57 4.12
C LEU A 112 6.21 -9.29 4.00
N VAL A 113 6.71 -9.47 2.78
CA VAL A 113 8.03 -9.07 2.31
C VAL A 113 7.95 -7.72 1.58
N THR A 114 6.83 -7.45 0.92
CA THR A 114 6.58 -6.17 0.24
C THR A 114 5.20 -5.62 0.59
N PHE A 115 5.15 -4.35 0.96
CA PHE A 115 3.91 -3.64 1.26
C PHE A 115 3.86 -2.32 0.49
N SER A 116 2.74 -2.06 -0.19
CA SER A 116 2.48 -0.80 -0.88
C SER A 116 1.17 -0.20 -0.41
N LEU A 117 1.16 1.12 -0.19
CA LEU A 117 -0.01 1.86 0.24
C LEU A 117 -0.10 3.22 -0.44
N GLU A 118 -1.28 3.50 -0.99
CA GLU A 118 -1.71 4.80 -1.49
C GLU A 118 -3.08 5.10 -0.87
N CYS A 119 -3.15 6.19 -0.11
CA CYS A 119 -4.39 6.59 0.56
C CYS A 119 -5.01 7.80 -0.15
N VAL A 120 -6.32 7.73 -0.42
CA VAL A 120 -7.10 8.89 -0.91
C VAL A 120 -7.78 9.55 0.28
N TRP A 121 -7.57 10.86 0.44
CA TRP A 121 -8.02 11.62 1.59
C TRP A 121 -9.35 12.34 1.30
N ASP A 122 -10.41 11.94 2.01
CA ASP A 122 -11.67 12.71 2.03
C ASP A 122 -11.62 13.75 3.17
N SER A 123 -12.18 14.94 2.93
CA SER A 123 -11.83 16.20 3.60
C SER A 123 -11.98 16.28 5.14
N TYR A 124 -12.60 15.31 5.83
CA TYR A 124 -13.06 15.41 7.23
C TYR A 124 -12.65 14.27 8.19
N ALA A 125 -11.45 13.71 8.04
CA ALA A 125 -11.08 12.43 8.65
C ALA A 125 -10.24 12.46 9.95
N VAL A 126 -10.36 13.47 10.84
CA VAL A 126 -9.56 13.52 12.10
C VAL A 126 -9.72 12.25 12.95
N GLY A 127 -10.92 11.64 12.99
CA GLY A 127 -11.18 10.39 13.71
C GLY A 127 -10.64 9.10 13.06
N LEU A 128 -10.20 9.15 11.80
CA LEU A 128 -9.71 7.97 11.06
C LEU A 128 -8.19 7.80 11.17
N TRP A 129 -7.47 8.79 11.70
CA TRP A 129 -6.02 8.75 11.92
C TRP A 129 -5.54 7.57 12.78
N ARG A 130 -6.28 7.26 13.86
CA ARG A 130 -5.97 6.10 14.73
C ARG A 130 -6.05 4.77 14.01
N GLN A 131 -6.87 4.69 12.95
CA GLN A 131 -7.04 3.45 12.20
C GLN A 131 -5.87 3.18 11.25
N ILE A 132 -5.24 4.24 10.73
CA ILE A 132 -4.02 4.14 9.92
C ILE A 132 -2.88 3.57 10.77
N GLY A 133 -2.78 3.96 12.04
CA GLY A 133 -1.79 3.42 12.98
C GLY A 133 -1.91 1.90 13.20
N ARG A 134 -3.01 1.25 12.79
CA ARG A 134 -3.11 -0.22 12.80
C ARG A 134 -2.27 -0.86 11.70
N ILE A 135 -2.00 -0.15 10.62
CA ILE A 135 -1.14 -0.56 9.49
C ILE A 135 0.32 -0.19 9.82
N ASN A 136 0.77 -0.56 11.01
CA ASN A 136 2.13 -0.26 11.47
C ASN A 136 3.11 -1.31 10.93
N VAL A 137 4.09 -0.88 10.13
CA VAL A 137 5.09 -1.74 9.49
C VAL A 137 6.01 -2.44 10.50
N ARG A 138 6.09 -1.98 11.75
CA ARG A 138 6.83 -2.67 12.82
C ARG A 138 6.21 -4.02 13.18
N HIS A 139 4.96 -4.27 12.81
CA HIS A 139 4.33 -5.58 12.91
C HIS A 139 4.63 -6.50 11.71
N MET A 140 5.51 -6.07 10.79
CA MET A 140 5.90 -6.79 9.58
C MET A 140 7.39 -7.17 9.65
N PRO A 141 7.78 -8.16 10.46
CA PRO A 141 9.19 -8.53 10.70
C PRO A 141 9.96 -8.99 9.46
N LYS A 142 9.27 -9.40 8.39
CA LYS A 142 9.86 -9.84 7.11
C LYS A 142 9.85 -8.77 6.03
N LEU A 143 9.36 -7.57 6.33
CA LEU A 143 9.20 -6.51 5.33
C LEU A 143 10.56 -6.04 4.84
N GLU A 144 10.84 -6.25 3.56
CA GLU A 144 12.05 -5.81 2.87
C GLU A 144 11.81 -4.50 2.11
N ASN A 145 10.62 -4.36 1.51
CA ASN A 145 10.28 -3.24 0.63
C ASN A 145 8.96 -2.57 1.06
N LEU A 146 9.02 -1.26 1.32
CA LEU A 146 7.87 -0.42 1.61
C LEU A 146 7.67 0.61 0.50
N HIS A 147 6.48 0.68 -0.08
CA HIS A 147 6.14 1.67 -1.11
C HIS A 147 4.97 2.54 -0.67
N LEU A 148 5.22 3.82 -0.39
CA LEU A 148 4.19 4.79 -0.04
C LEU A 148 3.96 5.75 -1.21
N ARG A 149 2.72 5.85 -1.70
CA ARG A 149 2.36 6.81 -2.74
C ARG A 149 1.50 7.92 -2.15
N ILE A 150 1.95 9.15 -2.35
CA ILE A 150 1.35 10.34 -1.78
C ILE A 150 0.69 11.14 -2.92
N PRO A 151 -0.65 11.13 -3.01
CA PRO A 151 -1.36 11.88 -4.05
C PRO A 151 -1.35 13.39 -3.78
N GLU A 152 -1.57 14.16 -4.84
CA GLU A 152 -1.56 15.63 -4.83
C GLU A 152 -2.62 16.24 -3.90
N SER A 153 -3.80 15.61 -3.79
CA SER A 153 -5.00 16.18 -3.18
C SER A 153 -5.00 16.26 -1.65
N ALA A 154 -3.83 16.14 -1.00
CA ALA A 154 -3.73 16.08 0.46
C ALA A 154 -2.87 17.19 1.10
N PRO A 155 -2.96 18.48 0.69
CA PRO A 155 -2.32 19.55 1.46
C PRO A 155 -2.82 19.48 2.91
N TYR A 156 -1.89 19.55 3.87
CA TYR A 156 -2.12 19.42 5.32
C TYR A 156 -2.47 18.03 5.89
N LYS A 157 -2.35 16.94 5.12
CA LYS A 157 -2.96 15.63 5.48
C LYS A 157 -2.03 14.40 5.32
N HIS A 158 -0.72 14.60 5.19
CA HIS A 158 0.22 13.53 4.82
C HIS A 158 0.78 12.68 5.97
N GLY A 159 0.51 13.04 7.23
CA GLY A 159 1.02 12.29 8.39
C GLY A 159 0.52 10.84 8.50
N TRP A 160 -0.38 10.39 7.63
CA TRP A 160 -0.69 8.97 7.51
C TRP A 160 0.53 8.14 7.13
N ALA A 161 1.38 8.65 6.24
CA ALA A 161 2.56 7.93 5.76
C ALA A 161 3.55 7.73 6.92
N TYR A 162 3.68 8.76 7.76
CA TYR A 162 4.37 8.63 9.04
C TYR A 162 3.70 7.55 9.92
N ARG A 163 2.38 7.59 10.13
CA ARG A 163 1.69 6.67 11.06
C ARG A 163 1.88 5.19 10.66
N VAL A 164 2.01 4.91 9.37
CA VAL A 164 2.34 3.59 8.84
C VAL A 164 3.72 3.11 9.29
N LEU A 165 4.70 4.01 9.44
CA LEU A 165 6.02 3.71 10.01
C LEU A 165 5.99 3.46 11.54
N GLY A 166 4.87 3.79 12.18
CA GLY A 166 4.67 3.69 13.63
C GLY A 166 5.25 4.89 14.38
N GLN A 167 4.40 5.81 14.86
CA GLN A 167 4.80 6.82 15.87
C GLN A 167 4.64 6.29 17.29
N HIS A 168 5.43 6.91 18.17
CA HIS A 168 5.09 7.13 19.56
C HIS A 168 3.78 7.93 19.67
N ASP A 169 2.66 7.28 19.93
CA ASP A 169 1.49 7.93 20.52
C ASP A 169 0.54 6.90 21.19
N ASP A 170 0.06 7.24 22.38
CA ASP A 170 -0.96 6.58 23.22
C ASP A 170 -0.66 5.14 23.74
N ASN A 171 0.50 4.91 24.39
CA ASN A 171 0.73 3.72 25.26
C ASN A 171 0.79 2.34 24.58
N VAL A 172 0.94 2.24 23.26
CA VAL A 172 1.18 0.95 22.60
C VAL A 172 2.71 0.70 22.53
N PRO A 173 3.23 -0.41 23.10
CA PRO A 173 4.64 -0.74 22.97
C PRO A 173 5.03 -0.84 21.49
N MET A 174 5.96 0.00 21.04
CA MET A 174 6.50 -0.08 19.69
C MET A 174 7.56 -1.18 19.60
N GLY A 175 7.46 -2.01 18.57
CA GLY A 175 8.56 -2.90 18.18
C GLY A 175 9.73 -2.14 17.56
N PRO A 176 10.90 -2.78 17.41
CA PRO A 176 11.99 -2.19 16.64
C PRO A 176 11.60 -2.04 15.16
N ILE A 177 12.38 -1.25 14.40
CA ILE A 177 12.34 -1.27 12.94
C ILE A 177 12.53 -2.72 12.46
N PRO A 178 11.79 -3.21 11.45
CA PRO A 178 12.02 -4.53 10.89
C PRO A 178 13.47 -4.69 10.41
N ALA A 179 14.19 -5.68 10.95
CA ALA A 179 15.59 -5.92 10.61
C ALA A 179 15.80 -6.34 9.14
N SER A 180 14.74 -6.81 8.48
CA SER A 180 14.69 -7.17 7.06
C SER A 180 14.50 -5.97 6.15
N LEU A 181 14.08 -4.80 6.66
CA LEU A 181 13.78 -3.63 5.83
C LEU A 181 15.05 -3.15 5.12
N ARG A 182 14.95 -3.01 3.79
CA ARG A 182 16.04 -2.56 2.91
C ARG A 182 15.67 -1.33 2.11
N GLU A 183 14.42 -1.21 1.70
CA GLU A 183 13.99 -0.11 0.84
C GLU A 183 12.70 0.53 1.34
N ILE A 184 12.70 1.87 1.39
CA ILE A 184 11.50 2.68 1.50
C ILE A 184 11.42 3.56 0.25
N THR A 185 10.42 3.32 -0.57
CA THR A 185 10.12 4.13 -1.75
C THR A 185 8.94 5.04 -1.46
N ILE A 186 9.12 6.35 -1.69
CA ILE A 186 8.13 7.40 -1.50
C ILE A 186 7.86 8.03 -2.87
N SER A 187 6.67 7.78 -3.43
CA SER A 187 6.24 8.40 -4.68
C SER A 187 5.46 9.68 -4.37
N LEU A 188 5.93 10.81 -4.89
CA LEU A 188 5.36 12.13 -4.63
C LEU A 188 4.84 12.76 -5.92
N HIS A 189 3.57 13.17 -5.91
CA HIS A 189 3.05 14.10 -6.92
C HIS A 189 3.21 15.54 -6.39
N LEU A 190 4.14 16.31 -6.96
CA LEU A 190 4.49 17.65 -6.48
C LEU A 190 4.19 18.69 -7.56
N THR A 191 3.10 19.43 -7.42
CA THR A 191 2.76 20.56 -8.32
C THR A 191 3.33 21.91 -7.85
N ASN A 192 3.80 22.00 -6.60
CA ASN A 192 4.44 23.18 -6.01
C ASN A 192 5.39 22.76 -4.87
N SER A 193 6.54 23.44 -4.72
CA SER A 193 7.53 23.22 -3.65
C SER A 193 6.96 23.39 -2.24
N ARG A 194 5.88 24.16 -2.06
CA ARG A 194 5.17 24.29 -0.77
C ARG A 194 4.55 22.98 -0.28
N HIS A 195 4.09 22.11 -1.17
CA HIS A 195 3.49 20.82 -0.80
C HIS A 195 4.51 19.89 -0.13
N LEU A 196 5.80 20.08 -0.44
CA LEU A 196 6.86 19.29 0.14
C LEU A 196 7.07 19.61 1.63
N ALA A 197 6.93 20.87 2.05
CA ALA A 197 7.14 21.26 3.45
C ALA A 197 6.20 20.53 4.42
N ASP A 198 4.94 20.30 3.99
CA ASP A 198 3.95 19.56 4.77
C ASP A 198 4.28 18.06 4.84
N VAL A 199 4.73 17.47 3.73
CA VAL A 199 5.25 16.10 3.73
C VAL A 199 6.46 15.98 4.65
N CYS A 200 7.38 16.94 4.67
CA CYS A 200 8.61 16.82 5.46
C CYS A 200 8.41 16.99 6.96
N ARG A 201 7.48 17.86 7.37
CA ARG A 201 7.21 18.16 8.79
C ARG A 201 6.84 16.90 9.55
N ASP A 202 5.96 16.09 8.97
CA ASP A 202 5.46 14.89 9.61
C ASP A 202 6.60 13.88 9.83
N TRP A 203 7.55 13.76 8.91
CA TRP A 203 8.61 12.74 8.91
C TRP A 203 9.77 12.99 9.87
N SER A 204 9.88 14.17 10.46
CA SER A 204 10.94 14.52 11.42
C SER A 204 11.10 13.52 12.58
N GLY A 205 9.99 12.91 13.03
CA GLY A 205 10.00 11.90 14.09
C GLY A 205 10.30 10.46 13.66
N THR A 206 10.71 10.21 12.41
CA THR A 206 11.06 8.86 11.91
C THR A 206 12.57 8.66 11.79
N HIS A 207 13.38 9.47 12.50
CA HIS A 207 14.85 9.51 12.42
C HIS A 207 15.52 8.14 12.39
N GLU A 208 15.01 7.18 13.17
CA GLU A 208 15.53 5.82 13.24
C GLU A 208 15.59 5.12 11.87
N TYR A 209 14.60 5.31 11.00
CA TYR A 209 14.58 4.77 9.63
C TYR A 209 15.62 5.43 8.74
N TRP A 210 15.79 6.74 8.89
CA TRP A 210 16.74 7.56 8.15
C TRP A 210 18.20 7.31 8.54
N SER A 211 18.42 6.96 9.81
CA SER A 211 19.74 6.66 10.37
C SER A 211 20.18 5.20 10.21
N ALA A 212 19.27 4.32 9.78
CA ALA A 212 19.54 2.90 9.63
C ALA A 212 20.40 2.64 8.36
N PRO A 213 21.65 2.15 8.50
CA PRO A 213 22.57 2.06 7.36
C PRO A 213 22.17 1.03 6.30
N GLN A 214 21.27 0.11 6.64
CA GLN A 214 20.75 -0.92 5.74
C GLN A 214 19.54 -0.45 4.90
N ILE A 215 18.99 0.73 5.18
CA ILE A 215 17.76 1.22 4.55
C ILE A 215 18.09 2.29 3.52
N THR A 216 17.81 2.00 2.26
CA THR A 216 17.83 2.97 1.18
C THR A 216 16.47 3.64 1.05
N ILE A 217 16.47 4.97 0.93
CA ILE A 217 15.23 5.74 0.82
C ILE A 217 15.19 6.44 -0.54
N LYS A 218 14.15 6.10 -1.31
CA LYS A 218 13.98 6.54 -2.68
C LYS A 218 12.79 7.48 -2.77
N PHE A 219 13.00 8.66 -3.34
CA PHE A 219 11.94 9.58 -3.71
C PHE A 219 11.71 9.48 -5.21
N ILE A 220 10.51 9.08 -5.61
CA ILE A 220 10.10 9.05 -7.02
C ILE A 220 9.26 10.29 -7.28
N HIS A 221 9.77 11.18 -8.12
CA HIS A 221 9.02 12.36 -8.56
C HIS A 221 8.05 11.96 -9.67
N VAL A 222 6.74 12.00 -9.42
CA VAL A 222 5.76 11.45 -10.38
C VAL A 222 5.29 12.48 -11.41
N ALA A 223 5.10 13.74 -11.02
CA ALA A 223 4.70 14.84 -11.91
C ALA A 223 4.65 16.19 -11.16
N GLY A 224 4.39 17.28 -11.91
CA GLY A 224 3.87 18.56 -11.43
C GLY A 224 4.87 19.72 -11.36
N LEU A 225 6.13 19.44 -11.05
CA LEU A 225 7.23 20.39 -10.98
C LEU A 225 8.35 19.92 -11.93
N PRO A 226 9.17 20.82 -12.49
CA PRO A 226 10.41 20.42 -13.13
C PRO A 226 11.27 19.56 -12.18
N PHE A 227 11.92 18.53 -12.70
CA PHE A 227 12.65 17.57 -11.89
C PHE A 227 13.75 18.22 -11.03
N ASP A 228 14.53 19.14 -11.60
CA ASP A 228 15.60 19.84 -10.88
C ASP A 228 15.07 20.62 -9.67
N ASP A 229 13.93 21.31 -9.83
CA ASP A 229 13.27 22.04 -8.75
C ASP A 229 12.73 21.08 -7.67
N ALA A 230 12.14 19.96 -8.09
CA ALA A 230 11.65 18.93 -7.19
C ALA A 230 12.80 18.26 -6.41
N GLU A 231 13.89 17.91 -7.08
CA GLU A 231 15.09 17.34 -6.47
C GLU A 231 15.70 18.31 -5.47
N GLN A 232 15.89 19.57 -5.84
CA GLN A 232 16.43 20.59 -4.94
C GLN A 232 15.54 20.76 -3.71
N ALA A 233 14.22 20.80 -3.89
CA ALA A 233 13.28 20.93 -2.79
C ALA A 233 13.36 19.70 -1.84
N ILE A 234 13.37 18.48 -2.39
CA ILE A 234 13.48 17.22 -1.63
C ILE A 234 14.79 17.19 -0.85
N ARG A 235 15.91 17.49 -1.51
CA ARG A 235 17.23 17.54 -0.85
C ARG A 235 17.34 18.66 0.17
N ALA A 236 16.72 19.82 -0.04
CA ALA A 236 16.72 20.89 0.95
C ALA A 236 15.93 20.51 2.21
N SER A 237 14.85 19.74 2.05
CA SER A 237 13.92 19.41 3.13
C SER A 237 14.33 18.15 3.89
N PHE A 238 14.83 17.13 3.19
CA PHE A 238 15.31 15.89 3.79
C PHE A 238 16.83 15.86 3.98
N GLY A 239 17.62 16.45 3.08
CA GLY A 239 19.10 16.44 3.18
C GLY A 239 19.67 17.15 4.41
N ARG A 240 18.91 18.07 5.04
CA ARG A 240 19.27 18.70 6.33
C ARG A 240 19.09 17.77 7.53
N LEU A 241 18.34 16.67 7.39
CA LEU A 241 18.05 15.72 8.47
C LEU A 241 19.14 14.64 8.66
N TYR A 242 20.41 14.94 8.36
CA TYR A 242 21.58 14.04 8.48
C TYR A 242 21.53 12.80 7.58
N PHE A 243 22.00 12.94 6.32
CA PHE A 243 22.24 11.80 5.42
C PHE A 243 23.63 11.86 4.82
N PRO A 244 24.49 10.85 5.04
CA PRO A 244 25.70 10.78 4.25
C PRO A 244 25.58 9.94 2.97
N ARG A 245 24.66 8.96 2.80
CA ARG A 245 24.89 7.92 1.74
C ARG A 245 23.74 7.30 0.93
N GLN A 246 22.45 7.39 1.26
CA GLN A 246 21.43 6.53 0.58
C GLN A 246 20.08 7.22 0.28
N LEU A 247 20.13 8.50 -0.12
CA LEU A 247 18.97 9.19 -0.67
C LEU A 247 19.07 9.26 -2.19
N GLU A 248 18.12 8.63 -2.86
CA GLU A 248 17.97 8.69 -4.32
C GLU A 248 16.72 9.48 -4.67
N VAL A 249 16.86 10.47 -5.56
CA VAL A 249 15.73 11.14 -6.20
C VAL A 249 15.68 10.65 -7.64
N ILE A 250 14.60 9.98 -8.00
CA ILE A 250 14.47 9.28 -9.28
C ILE A 250 13.48 10.04 -10.15
N ASN A 251 13.90 10.38 -11.37
CA ASN A 251 13.00 10.78 -12.44
C ASN A 251 12.48 9.50 -13.12
N PRO A 252 11.17 9.18 -13.04
CA PRO A 252 10.60 8.02 -13.71
C PRO A 252 10.44 8.24 -15.22
N SER A 253 10.64 9.47 -15.72
CA SER A 253 10.62 9.79 -17.15
C SER A 253 12.04 9.80 -17.72
N PRO A 254 12.30 9.15 -18.88
CA PRO A 254 13.56 9.28 -19.60
C PRO A 254 13.75 10.67 -20.21
#